data_AF-X1B655-F1
#
_entry.id   AF-X1B655-F1
#
_cell.length_a   1.000
_cell.length_b   1.000
_cell.length_c   1.000
_cell.angle_alpha   90.00
_cell.angle_beta   90.00
_cell.angle_gamma   90.00
#
_symmetry.space_group_name_H-M   'P 1'
#
loop_
_entity.id
_entity.type
_entity.pdbx_description
1 polymer ?
#
loop_
_entity_poly.entity_id
_entity_poly.type
_entity_poly.pdbx_seq_one_letter_code
_entity_poly.pdbx_strand_id
1 'polypeptide(L)'
;MVKKSKYNLSTYFLEENLLFYTSLDKKKKKIAFSILKVKDCVPIIPTLNNFLRKEYLNYYSIQISLLNSYETQIFMVFIDFEKNRILNSFNIIREKLSEINEKVIFLKEESLEKQFFSIG
;
A
#
# COMPACT_ATOMS: atom_id res chain seq x y z
N MET A 1 9.73 -39.09 -11.42
CA MET A 1 9.90 -38.01 -10.43
C MET A 1 9.73 -36.67 -11.12
N VAL A 2 8.58 -36.01 -10.92
CA VAL A 2 8.34 -34.66 -11.44
C VAL A 2 9.22 -33.70 -10.66
N LYS A 3 10.15 -33.02 -11.34
CA LYS A 3 10.93 -31.91 -10.76
C LYS A 3 9.93 -30.82 -10.37
N LYS A 4 9.60 -30.73 -9.08
CA LYS A 4 8.95 -29.54 -8.51
C LYS A 4 9.93 -28.38 -8.69
N SER A 5 9.70 -27.58 -9.73
CA SER A 5 10.34 -26.27 -9.86
C SER A 5 10.05 -25.49 -8.57
N LYS A 6 11.10 -25.21 -7.78
CA LYS A 6 11.02 -24.21 -6.73
C LYS A 6 10.73 -22.90 -7.43
N TYR A 7 9.48 -22.44 -7.37
CA TYR A 7 9.15 -21.07 -7.74
C TYR A 7 10.02 -20.16 -6.85
N ASN A 8 10.90 -19.37 -7.47
CA ASN A 8 11.61 -18.32 -6.74
C ASN A 8 10.54 -17.36 -6.24
N LEU A 9 10.26 -17.42 -4.93
CA LEU A 9 9.46 -16.43 -4.24
C LEU A 9 10.03 -15.06 -4.58
N SER A 10 9.19 -14.25 -5.18
CA SER A 10 9.44 -12.89 -5.60
C SER A 10 10.15 -12.11 -4.50
N THR A 11 11.24 -11.42 -4.86
CA THR A 11 11.93 -10.53 -3.93
C THR A 11 11.08 -9.29 -3.70
N TYR A 12 10.76 -8.98 -2.43
CA TYR A 12 10.23 -7.68 -2.02
C TYR A 12 11.28 -6.95 -1.20
N PHE A 13 11.11 -5.64 -1.08
CA PHE A 13 11.85 -4.83 -0.13
C PHE A 13 10.93 -3.79 0.48
N LEU A 14 11.28 -3.34 1.67
CA LEU A 14 10.56 -2.31 2.40
C LEU A 14 11.35 -1.00 2.29
N GLU A 15 10.65 0.08 1.97
CA GLU A 15 11.22 1.44 1.97
C GLU A 15 10.16 2.37 2.52
N GLU A 16 10.47 3.04 3.63
CA GLU A 16 9.56 3.88 4.41
C GLU A 16 8.29 3.12 4.87
N ASN A 17 7.14 3.45 4.27
CA ASN A 17 5.82 2.88 4.54
C ASN A 17 5.29 2.11 3.31
N LEU A 18 6.20 1.69 2.43
CA LEU A 18 5.91 0.98 1.20
C LEU A 18 6.59 -0.38 1.16
N LEU A 19 5.84 -1.38 0.73
CA LEU A 19 6.35 -2.69 0.34
C LEU A 19 6.44 -2.72 -1.18
N PHE A 20 7.66 -2.73 -1.69
CA PHE A 20 7.92 -2.82 -3.12
C PHE A 20 8.02 -4.27 -3.55
N TYR A 21 7.23 -4.62 -4.54
CA TYR A 21 7.30 -5.91 -5.20
C TYR A 21 8.16 -5.80 -6.46
N THR A 22 9.28 -6.53 -6.49
CA THR A 22 10.10 -6.62 -7.71
C THR A 22 9.62 -7.78 -8.56
N SER A 23 9.07 -7.47 -9.73
CA SER A 23 8.90 -8.48 -10.77
C SER A 23 10.28 -8.89 -11.29
N LEU A 24 10.47 -10.18 -11.58
CA LEU A 24 11.73 -10.72 -12.11
C LEU A 24 12.14 -10.12 -13.49
N ASP A 25 11.23 -9.39 -14.12
CA ASP A 25 11.43 -8.77 -15.43
C ASP A 25 11.76 -7.27 -15.29
N LYS A 26 12.99 -6.90 -15.65
CA LYS A 26 13.55 -5.55 -15.50
C LYS A 26 12.83 -4.47 -16.33
N LYS A 27 11.98 -4.85 -17.29
CA LYS A 27 11.18 -3.93 -18.10
C LYS A 27 9.76 -3.72 -17.56
N LYS A 28 9.37 -4.37 -16.46
CA LYS A 28 8.01 -4.25 -15.89
C LYS A 28 7.91 -3.10 -14.91
N LYS A 29 6.70 -2.53 -14.84
CA LYS A 29 6.31 -1.53 -13.84
C LYS A 29 6.63 -2.06 -12.43
N LYS A 30 7.14 -1.18 -11.57
CA LYS A 30 7.28 -1.42 -10.14
C LYS A 30 5.90 -1.32 -9.50
N ILE A 31 5.63 -2.21 -8.56
CA ILE A 31 4.38 -2.20 -7.78
C ILE A 31 4.79 -1.97 -6.33
N ALA A 32 4.11 -1.04 -5.66
CA ALA A 32 4.29 -0.79 -4.24
C ALA A 32 2.96 -0.79 -3.52
N PHE A 33 2.99 -1.26 -2.27
CA PHE A 33 1.83 -1.37 -1.40
C PHE A 33 2.04 -0.55 -0.14
N SER A 34 1.03 0.21 0.27
CA SER A 34 0.99 0.84 1.60
C SER A 34 -0.30 0.46 2.32
N ILE A 35 -0.23 0.40 3.65
CA ILE A 35 -1.39 0.10 4.50
C ILE A 35 -1.55 1.23 5.51
N LEU A 36 -2.78 1.73 5.55
CA LEU A 36 -3.24 2.87 6.33
C LEU A 36 -4.28 2.35 7.34
N LYS A 37 -4.11 2.66 8.63
CA LYS A 37 -5.09 2.39 9.68
C LYS A 37 -5.77 3.68 10.11
N VAL A 38 -7.10 3.66 10.16
CA VAL A 38 -7.94 4.82 10.48
C VAL A 38 -9.13 4.40 11.33
N LYS A 39 -9.55 5.25 12.27
CA LYS A 39 -10.78 4.97 13.04
C LYS A 39 -12.04 5.23 12.23
N ASP A 40 -12.01 6.27 11.42
CA ASP A 40 -13.11 6.64 10.52
C ASP A 40 -12.55 6.90 9.13
N CYS A 41 -13.06 6.17 8.14
CA CYS A 41 -12.64 6.28 6.75
C CYS A 41 -13.48 7.29 5.95
N VAL A 42 -14.64 7.71 6.45
CA VAL A 42 -15.54 8.67 5.77
C VAL A 42 -14.82 9.96 5.37
N PRO A 43 -14.03 10.64 6.22
CA PRO A 43 -13.34 11.87 5.84
C PRO A 43 -12.19 11.65 4.85
N ILE A 44 -11.72 10.41 4.69
CA ILE A 44 -10.53 10.06 3.90
C ILE A 44 -10.90 9.66 2.46
N ILE A 45 -12.06 9.02 2.29
CA ILE A 45 -12.54 8.51 0.99
C ILE A 45 -12.56 9.61 -0.11
N PRO A 46 -13.08 10.83 0.12
CA PRO A 46 -13.09 11.87 -0.91
C PRO A 46 -11.68 12.22 -1.40
N THR A 47 -10.72 12.28 -0.47
CA THR A 47 -9.32 12.59 -0.76
C THR A 47 -8.65 11.47 -1.54
N LEU A 48 -8.87 10.21 -1.16
CA LEU A 48 -8.39 9.05 -1.94
C LEU A 48 -8.98 9.01 -3.35
N ASN A 49 -10.28 9.30 -3.50
CA ASN A 49 -10.92 9.38 -4.80
C ASN A 49 -10.34 10.49 -5.67
N ASN A 50 -9.98 11.63 -5.08
CA ASN A 50 -9.29 12.70 -5.79
C ASN A 50 -7.88 12.26 -6.23
N PHE A 51 -7.15 11.51 -5.40
CA PHE A 51 -5.84 10.97 -5.76
C PHE A 51 -5.91 9.93 -6.88
N LEU A 52 -6.96 9.09 -6.90
CA LEU A 52 -7.22 8.19 -8.03
C LEU A 52 -7.43 8.97 -9.33
N ARG A 53 -8.27 10.02 -9.30
CA ARG A 53 -8.57 10.86 -10.48
C ARG A 53 -7.34 11.61 -11.00
N LYS A 54 -6.43 11.98 -10.10
CA LYS A 54 -5.18 12.66 -10.42
C LYS A 54 -4.01 11.71 -10.70
N GLU A 55 -4.27 10.40 -10.74
CA GLU A 55 -3.27 9.36 -11.02
C GLU A 55 -2.09 9.28 -10.03
N TYR A 56 -2.22 9.87 -8.83
CA TYR A 56 -1.25 9.67 -7.74
C TYR A 56 -1.35 8.27 -7.12
N LEU A 57 -2.49 7.61 -7.31
CA LEU A 57 -2.79 6.30 -6.79
C LEU A 57 -3.45 5.47 -7.89
N ASN A 58 -3.07 4.21 -8.02
CA ASN A 58 -3.67 3.34 -9.06
C ASN A 58 -4.93 2.64 -8.53
N TYR A 59 -4.90 2.22 -7.27
CA TYR A 59 -6.00 1.51 -6.64
C TYR A 59 -5.93 1.65 -5.11
N TYR A 60 -7.09 1.60 -4.46
CA TYR A 60 -7.16 1.32 -3.03
C TYR A 60 -8.33 0.40 -2.70
N SER A 61 -8.20 -0.36 -1.61
CA SER A 61 -9.30 -1.12 -1.01
C SER A 61 -9.47 -0.76 0.46
N ILE A 62 -10.67 -0.96 0.97
CA ILE A 62 -11.02 -0.70 2.37
C ILE A 62 -11.43 -2.03 3.00
N GLN A 63 -10.79 -2.38 4.12
CA GLN A 63 -11.16 -3.51 4.95
C GLN A 63 -11.65 -3.00 6.30
N ILE A 64 -12.94 -3.19 6.56
CA ILE A 64 -13.59 -2.81 7.81
C ILE A 64 -13.52 -4.02 8.75
N SER A 65 -12.80 -3.91 9.85
CA SER A 65 -12.79 -4.95 10.88
C SER A 65 -14.02 -4.81 11.77
N LEU A 66 -14.93 -5.79 11.74
CA LEU A 66 -16.13 -5.81 12.58
C LEU A 66 -15.87 -6.43 13.97
N LEU A 67 -14.73 -7.11 14.17
CA LEU A 67 -14.58 -8.06 15.27
C LEU A 67 -13.75 -7.57 16.45
N ASN A 68 -12.74 -6.70 16.30
CA ASN A 68 -11.81 -6.42 17.44
C ASN A 68 -11.21 -5.01 17.53
N SER A 69 -11.55 -4.10 16.62
CA SER A 69 -11.08 -2.72 16.70
C SER A 69 -11.93 -1.90 15.76
N TYR A 70 -12.47 -0.77 16.19
CA TYR A 70 -13.06 0.26 15.33
C TYR A 70 -11.99 0.92 14.43
N GLU A 71 -11.09 0.12 13.87
CA GLU A 71 -10.01 0.50 12.99
C GLU A 71 -10.27 -0.14 11.63
N THR A 72 -10.47 0.74 10.66
CA THR A 72 -10.55 0.42 9.24
C THR A 72 -9.13 0.41 8.68
N GLN A 73 -8.82 -0.62 7.91
CA GLN A 73 -7.58 -0.69 7.14
C GLN A 73 -7.86 -0.27 5.70
N ILE A 74 -6.96 0.51 5.14
CA ILE A 74 -7.00 0.94 3.75
C ILE A 74 -5.71 0.49 3.09
N PHE A 75 -5.83 -0.27 2.02
CA PHE A 75 -4.71 -0.74 1.22
C PHE A 75 -4.57 0.15 0.01
N MET A 76 -3.37 0.65 -0.24
CA MET A 76 -3.06 1.52 -1.36
C MET A 76 -2.05 0.85 -2.27
N VAL A 77 -2.30 0.92 -3.58
CA VAL A 77 -1.45 0.32 -4.61
C VAL A 77 -0.94 1.40 -5.55
N PHE A 78 0.37 1.42 -5.72
CA PHE A 78 1.10 2.31 -6.60
C PHE A 78 1.82 1.51 -7.68
N ILE A 79 1.75 1.96 -8.92
CA ILE A 79 2.30 1.28 -10.08
C ILE A 79 2.95 2.32 -11.00
N ASP A 80 4.27 2.27 -11.13
CA ASP A 80 5.02 3.15 -12.02
C ASP A 80 6.30 2.47 -12.53
N PHE A 81 6.87 2.95 -13.62
CA PHE A 81 8.19 2.52 -14.10
C PHE A 81 9.32 3.07 -13.21
N GLU A 82 9.15 4.26 -12.63
CA GLU A 82 10.15 4.95 -11.82
C GLU A 82 9.80 4.87 -10.32
N LYS A 83 10.74 4.37 -9.51
CA LYS A 83 10.56 4.26 -8.05
C LYS A 83 10.27 5.62 -7.41
N ASN A 84 10.99 6.65 -7.86
CA ASN A 84 10.88 7.99 -7.31
C ASN A 84 9.49 8.60 -7.54
N ARG A 85 8.81 8.24 -8.64
CA ARG A 85 7.42 8.69 -8.86
C ARG A 85 6.47 8.06 -7.85
N ILE A 86 6.64 6.77 -7.54
CA ILE A 86 5.89 6.09 -6.48
C ILE A 86 6.12 6.79 -5.13
N LEU A 87 7.38 7.03 -4.77
CA LEU A 87 7.73 7.71 -3.50
C LEU A 87 7.13 9.11 -3.41
N ASN A 88 7.23 9.90 -4.49
CA ASN A 88 6.67 11.25 -4.52
C ASN A 88 5.15 11.23 -4.39
N SER A 89 4.47 10.36 -5.15
CA SER A 89 3.02 10.20 -5.03
C SER A 89 2.60 9.76 -3.63
N PHE A 90 3.30 8.77 -3.07
CA PHE A 90 3.05 8.32 -1.70
C PHE A 90 3.22 9.44 -0.68
N ASN A 91 4.29 10.23 -0.77
CA ASN A 91 4.57 11.32 0.16
C ASN A 91 3.50 12.42 0.09
N ILE A 92 3.05 12.79 -1.12
CA ILE A 92 1.93 13.75 -1.30
C ILE A 92 0.65 13.22 -0.65
N ILE A 93 0.34 11.93 -0.84
CA ILE A 93 -0.85 11.32 -0.23
C ILE A 93 -0.70 11.30 1.29
N ARG A 94 0.46 10.87 1.80
CA ARG A 94 0.75 10.76 3.22
C ARG A 94 0.60 12.10 3.92
N GLU A 95 1.23 13.13 3.39
CA GLU A 95 1.12 14.50 3.90
C GLU A 95 -0.34 14.94 3.95
N LYS A 96 -1.08 14.76 2.85
CA LYS A 96 -2.46 15.22 2.78
C LYS A 96 -3.40 14.47 3.72
N LEU A 97 -3.19 13.17 3.90
CA LEU A 97 -4.00 12.38 4.82
C LEU A 97 -3.69 12.70 6.28
N SER A 98 -2.43 12.98 6.60
CA SER A 98 -2.03 13.43 7.94
C SER A 98 -2.62 14.79 8.31
N GLU A 99 -2.82 15.70 7.34
CA GLU A 99 -3.53 16.97 7.57
C GLU A 99 -5.03 16.79 7.87
N ILE A 100 -5.66 15.79 7.25
CA ILE A 100 -7.12 15.57 7.37
C ILE A 100 -7.47 14.94 8.70
N ASN A 101 -6.63 14.04 9.21
CA ASN A 101 -6.92 13.29 10.42
C ASN A 101 -5.64 12.87 11.13
N GLU A 102 -5.40 13.46 12.31
CA GLU A 102 -4.25 13.16 13.17
C GLU A 102 -4.16 11.68 13.59
N LYS A 103 -5.25 10.92 13.48
CA LYS A 103 -5.32 9.50 13.83
C LYS A 103 -5.03 8.56 12.64
N VAL A 104 -4.53 9.09 11.53
CA VAL A 104 -4.04 8.30 10.40
C VAL A 104 -2.70 7.67 10.75
N ILE A 105 -2.64 6.33 10.73
CA ILE A 105 -1.41 5.59 11.01
C ILE A 105 -1.01 4.78 9.77
N PHE A 106 0.12 5.13 9.16
CA PHE A 106 0.72 4.33 8.11
C PHE A 106 1.55 3.19 8.72
N LEU A 107 1.28 1.96 8.31
CA LEU A 107 2.09 0.81 8.72
C LEU A 107 3.49 0.90 8.10
N LYS A 108 4.47 0.38 8.82
CA LYS A 108 5.86 0.34 8.41
C LYS A 108 6.50 -1.00 8.77
N GLU A 109 7.57 -1.33 8.05
CA GLU A 109 8.46 -2.44 8.40
C GLU A 109 7.69 -3.75 8.66
N GLU A 110 7.99 -4.43 9.77
CA GLU A 110 7.40 -5.72 10.16
C GLU A 110 5.87 -5.67 10.24
N SER A 111 5.28 -4.54 10.65
CA SER A 111 3.82 -4.41 10.74
C SER A 111 3.15 -4.36 9.37
N LEU A 112 3.78 -3.70 8.41
CA LEU A 112 3.32 -3.63 7.02
C LEU A 112 3.45 -4.99 6.36
N GLU A 113 4.59 -5.65 6.56
CA GLU A 113 4.90 -6.96 6.02
C GLU A 113 3.95 -8.05 6.54
N LYS A 114 3.77 -8.14 7.87
CA LYS A 114 2.82 -9.09 8.49
C LYS A 114 1.42 -8.90 7.96
N GLN A 115 0.96 -7.64 7.89
CA GLN A 115 -0.40 -7.38 7.43
C GLN A 115 -0.56 -7.72 5.95
N PHE A 116 0.42 -7.41 5.10
CA PHE A 116 0.41 -7.75 3.68
C PHE A 116 0.30 -9.26 3.45
N PHE A 117 1.09 -10.07 4.16
CA PHE A 117 1.05 -11.54 4.02
C PHE A 117 -0.14 -12.21 4.72
N SER A 118 -0.79 -11.55 5.68
CA SER A 118 -1.99 -12.08 6.35
C SER A 118 -3.27 -12.08 5.50
N ILE A 119 -3.23 -11.46 4.32
CA ILE A 119 -4.36 -11.33 3.40
C ILE A 119 -4.45 -12.57 2.47
N GLY A 120 -3.43 -13.43 2.46
CA GLY A 120 -3.32 -14.63 1.63
C GLY A 120 -3.77 -15.92 2.30
#